data_AF-A0A7S1CDH0-F1
#
_entry.id   AF-A0A7S1CDH0-F1
#
_cell.length_a   1.000
_cell.length_b   1.000
_cell.length_c   1.000
_cell.angle_alpha   90.00
_cell.angle_beta   90.00
_cell.angle_gamma   90.00
#
_symmetry.space_group_name_H-M   'P 1'
#
loop_
_entity.id
_entity.type
_entity.pdbx_description
1 polymer ?
#
loop_
_entity_poly.entity_id
_entity_poly.type
_entity_poly.pdbx_seq_one_letter_code
_entity_poly.pdbx_strand_id
1 'polypeptide(L)'
;IALYFAWLGHYTKWLLAPSLLGIVVWAHQLAADTKSVTELPLFGIFVAVWATLFLEFWKRQQATHALEWGMTGFESSETERPQFLSHPSVLQIASPVTGLQQAWQDPKLYLTKMGVSVTLILGMIGVVLVCVFSIFWLRVFLVQAESRGDVPPGMAGGLAGVINAIQIQVLNAAYGLLAVRLNEWENHQTDTIYEDRLIAKIFWFQFINSYFSLFYIAFIKNHITLAGEPQSCQPDAAGVPDCVGELSAQLGIIFITRLVVGNVTEVVVPYLKRRANEKREALKLHSINEEAAAAKA
;
A
#
# COMPACT_ATOMS: atom_id res chain seq x y z
N ILE A 1 -2.25 -19.19 -6.27
CA ILE A 1 -2.95 -19.46 -4.98
C ILE A 1 -2.07 -20.25 -4.01
N ALA A 2 -1.59 -21.46 -4.35
CA ALA A 2 -0.76 -22.27 -3.45
C ALA A 2 0.52 -21.54 -2.96
N LEU A 3 1.22 -20.82 -3.85
CA LEU A 3 2.40 -20.04 -3.51
C LEU A 3 2.12 -18.96 -2.45
N TYR A 4 0.94 -18.32 -2.50
CA TYR A 4 0.53 -17.31 -1.53
C TYR A 4 0.38 -17.90 -0.12
N PHE A 5 -0.29 -19.05 0.01
CA PHE A 5 -0.44 -19.73 1.30
C PHE A 5 0.89 -20.31 1.81
N ALA A 6 1.75 -20.80 0.93
CA ALA A 6 3.10 -21.24 1.30
C ALA A 6 3.93 -20.07 1.86
N TRP A 7 3.87 -18.90 1.20
CA TRP A 7 4.52 -17.68 1.69
C TRP A 7 3.97 -17.21 3.02
N LEU A 8 2.64 -17.18 3.16
CA LEU A 8 1.98 -16.79 4.41
C LEU A 8 2.36 -17.73 5.56
N GLY A 9 2.43 -19.04 5.31
CA GLY A 9 2.86 -20.04 6.29
C GLY A 9 4.34 -19.88 6.69
N HIS A 10 5.22 -19.55 5.75
CA HIS A 10 6.62 -19.22 6.03
C HIS A 10 6.72 -17.95 6.87
N TYR A 11 6.04 -16.89 6.46
CA TYR A 11 6.03 -15.59 7.13
C TYR A 11 5.53 -15.68 8.58
N THR A 12 4.40 -16.36 8.81
CA THR A 12 3.83 -16.55 10.16
C THR A 12 4.75 -17.33 11.10
N LYS A 13 5.42 -18.38 10.61
CA LYS A 13 6.41 -19.14 11.40
C LYS A 13 7.63 -18.28 11.76
N TRP A 14 8.14 -17.51 10.81
CA TRP A 14 9.30 -16.66 11.02
C TRP A 14 9.02 -15.46 11.93
N LEU A 15 7.78 -14.98 11.98
CA LEU A 15 7.35 -13.92 12.90
C LEU A 15 7.38 -14.33 14.38
N LEU A 16 7.47 -15.64 14.71
CA LEU A 16 7.54 -16.09 16.10
C LEU A 16 8.80 -15.60 16.83
N ALA A 17 9.95 -15.57 16.16
CA ALA A 17 11.19 -15.11 16.76
C ALA A 17 11.17 -13.61 17.15
N PRO A 18 10.84 -12.67 16.24
CA PRO A 18 10.74 -11.25 16.59
C PRO A 18 9.58 -10.94 17.53
N SER A 19 8.47 -11.71 17.51
CA SER A 19 7.38 -11.49 18.45
C SER A 19 7.78 -11.86 19.88
N LEU A 20 8.44 -13.00 20.10
CA LEU A 20 8.91 -13.41 21.42
C LEU A 20 9.93 -12.41 22.00
N LEU A 21 10.95 -12.05 21.22
CA LEU A 21 11.94 -11.07 21.67
C LEU A 21 11.34 -9.67 21.85
N GLY A 22 10.41 -9.27 20.97
CA GLY A 22 9.68 -8.02 21.09
C GLY A 22 8.85 -7.94 22.37
N ILE A 23 8.19 -9.03 22.77
CA ILE A 23 7.44 -9.11 24.04
C ILE A 23 8.38 -8.95 25.24
N VAL A 24 9.58 -9.56 25.21
CA VAL A 24 10.57 -9.42 26.29
C VAL A 24 11.01 -7.96 26.44
N VAL A 25 11.38 -7.30 25.33
CA VAL A 25 11.79 -5.89 25.33
C VAL A 25 10.63 -5.00 25.80
N TRP A 26 9.41 -5.26 25.34
CA TRP A 26 8.22 -4.50 25.75
C TRP A 26 7.88 -4.69 27.23
N ALA A 27 8.01 -5.90 27.77
CA ALA A 27 7.80 -6.17 29.18
C ALA A 27 8.81 -5.42 30.06
N HIS A 28 10.07 -5.31 29.61
CA HIS A 28 11.08 -4.52 30.31
C HIS A 28 10.79 -3.02 30.22
N GLN A 29 10.34 -2.50 29.07
CA GLN A 29 9.88 -1.11 28.93
C GLN A 29 8.75 -0.78 29.93
N LEU A 30 7.79 -1.70 30.10
CA LEU A 30 6.71 -1.54 31.08
C LEU A 30 7.23 -1.54 32.53
N ALA A 31 8.20 -2.40 32.85
CA ALA A 31 8.76 -2.48 34.20
C ALA A 31 9.63 -1.27 34.56
N ALA A 32 10.33 -0.70 33.59
CA ALA A 32 11.24 0.43 33.77
C ALA A 32 10.57 1.80 33.65
N ASP A 33 9.27 1.86 33.31
CA ASP A 33 8.49 3.09 33.04
C ASP A 33 9.20 4.10 32.11
N THR A 34 10.03 3.58 31.19
CA THR A 34 10.84 4.38 30.28
C THR A 34 10.69 3.85 28.86
N LYS A 35 10.53 4.76 27.90
CA LYS A 35 10.35 4.42 26.47
C LYS A 35 11.67 4.04 25.80
N SER A 36 12.77 4.60 26.28
CA SER A 36 14.13 4.47 25.73
C SER A 36 14.99 3.52 26.57
N VAL A 37 14.85 2.21 26.31
CA VAL A 37 15.64 1.17 26.98
C VAL A 37 16.91 0.86 26.18
N THR A 38 18.03 0.56 26.86
CA THR A 38 19.34 0.25 26.24
C THR A 38 19.32 -0.94 25.28
N GLU A 39 18.32 -1.81 25.39
CA GLU A 39 18.14 -3.01 24.57
C GLU A 39 17.52 -2.73 23.19
N LEU A 40 16.90 -1.56 23.01
CA LEU A 40 16.18 -1.20 21.78
C LEU A 40 17.08 -1.19 20.52
N PRO A 41 18.32 -0.66 20.57
CA PRO A 41 19.26 -0.75 19.44
C PRO A 41 19.67 -2.19 19.11
N LEU A 42 19.84 -3.05 20.13
CA LEU A 42 20.15 -4.47 19.94
C LEU A 42 18.99 -5.20 19.25
N PHE A 43 17.76 -4.88 19.64
CA PHE A 43 16.57 -5.38 18.96
C PHE A 43 16.50 -4.90 17.50
N GLY A 44 16.87 -3.65 17.22
CA GLY A 44 16.98 -3.13 15.85
C GLY A 44 17.97 -3.92 14.98
N ILE A 45 19.16 -4.23 15.50
CA ILE A 45 20.16 -5.07 14.83
C ILE A 45 19.59 -6.48 14.59
N PHE A 46 18.95 -7.06 15.60
CA PHE A 46 18.31 -8.36 15.48
C PHE A 46 17.25 -8.37 14.37
N VAL A 47 16.36 -7.36 14.31
CA VAL A 47 15.31 -7.27 13.26
C VAL A 47 15.94 -7.14 11.87
N ALA A 48 17.03 -6.39 11.73
CA ALA A 48 17.75 -6.28 10.45
C ALA A 48 18.31 -7.64 9.99
N VAL A 49 19.00 -8.36 10.88
CA VAL A 49 19.53 -9.71 10.59
C VAL A 49 18.39 -10.69 10.30
N TRP A 50 17.33 -10.68 11.11
CA TRP A 50 16.15 -11.51 10.93
C TRP A 50 15.51 -11.28 9.56
N ALA A 51 15.37 -10.02 9.12
CA ALA A 51 14.76 -9.68 7.83
C ALA A 51 15.59 -10.23 6.66
N THR A 52 16.93 -10.12 6.73
CA THR A 52 17.82 -10.72 5.72
C THR A 52 17.69 -12.24 5.67
N LEU A 53 17.74 -12.90 6.83
CA LEU A 53 17.60 -14.36 6.90
C LEU A 53 16.23 -14.82 6.41
N PHE A 54 15.15 -14.15 6.82
CA PHE A 54 13.79 -14.44 6.38
C PHE A 54 13.68 -14.47 4.84
N LEU A 55 14.25 -13.47 4.16
CA LEU A 55 14.23 -13.38 2.69
C LEU A 55 15.08 -14.46 2.03
N GLU A 56 16.29 -14.74 2.52
CA GLU A 56 17.16 -15.76 1.93
C GLU A 56 16.58 -17.17 2.09
N PHE A 57 16.00 -17.49 3.25
CA PHE A 57 15.31 -18.76 3.45
C PHE A 57 14.05 -18.86 2.58
N TRP A 58 13.32 -17.76 2.38
CA TRP A 58 12.18 -17.75 1.47
C TRP A 58 12.61 -18.04 0.03
N LYS A 59 13.68 -17.39 -0.48
CA LYS A 59 14.21 -17.65 -1.83
C LYS A 59 14.53 -19.14 -2.04
N ARG A 60 15.16 -19.77 -1.04
CA ARG A 60 15.46 -21.22 -1.09
C ARG A 60 14.20 -22.08 -1.12
N GLN A 61 13.21 -21.75 -0.28
CA GLN A 61 11.96 -22.50 -0.22
C GLN A 61 11.11 -22.30 -1.49
N GLN A 62 11.06 -21.09 -2.02
CA GLN A 62 10.42 -20.77 -3.29
C GLN A 62 11.03 -21.59 -4.44
N ALA A 63 12.36 -21.70 -4.51
CA ALA A 63 13.03 -22.52 -5.52
C ALA A 63 12.68 -24.01 -5.39
N THR A 64 12.59 -24.51 -4.15
CA THR A 64 12.19 -25.90 -3.87
C THR A 64 10.76 -26.16 -4.33
N HIS A 65 9.80 -25.30 -3.98
CA HIS A 65 8.42 -25.43 -4.44
C HIS A 65 8.26 -25.26 -5.94
N ALA A 66 9.04 -24.38 -6.58
CA ALA A 66 9.04 -24.24 -8.03
C ALA A 66 9.47 -25.55 -8.72
N LEU A 67 10.46 -26.25 -8.15
CA LEU A 67 10.90 -27.56 -8.65
C LEU A 67 9.85 -28.65 -8.40
N GLU A 68 9.32 -28.76 -7.18
CA GLU A 68 8.31 -29.75 -6.79
C GLU A 68 7.04 -29.64 -7.64
N TRP A 69 6.63 -28.42 -7.96
CA TRP A 69 5.42 -28.15 -8.75
C TRP A 69 5.68 -28.13 -10.26
N GLY A 70 6.92 -28.33 -10.71
CA GLY A 70 7.28 -28.25 -12.13
C GLY A 70 7.08 -26.87 -12.76
N MET A 71 7.13 -25.81 -11.95
CA MET A 71 6.93 -24.41 -12.37
C MET A 71 8.26 -23.69 -12.66
N THR A 72 9.38 -24.42 -12.71
CA THR A 72 10.69 -23.86 -13.04
C THR A 72 10.67 -23.28 -14.45
N GLY A 73 10.98 -21.99 -14.59
CA GLY A 73 11.04 -21.32 -15.89
C GLY A 73 9.68 -20.98 -16.52
N PHE A 74 8.58 -21.04 -15.75
CA PHE A 74 7.23 -20.73 -16.22
C PHE A 74 7.13 -19.41 -16.99
N GLU A 75 7.74 -18.35 -16.47
CA GLU A 75 7.72 -16.99 -17.06
C GLU A 75 8.31 -16.94 -18.48
N SER A 76 9.30 -17.80 -18.79
CA SER A 76 9.88 -17.86 -20.13
C SER A 76 8.98 -18.53 -21.18
N SER A 77 8.02 -19.33 -20.72
CA SER A 77 7.05 -20.07 -21.54
C SER A 77 5.65 -19.47 -21.52
N GLU A 78 5.48 -18.32 -20.85
CA GLU A 78 4.20 -17.66 -20.70
C GLU A 78 3.69 -17.16 -22.06
N THR A 79 2.39 -17.34 -22.31
CA THR A 79 1.76 -16.86 -23.54
C THR A 79 1.63 -15.34 -23.52
N GLU A 80 1.80 -14.72 -24.68
CA GLU A 80 1.60 -13.29 -24.85
C GLU A 80 0.13 -12.89 -24.68
N ARG A 81 -0.08 -11.69 -24.17
CA ARG A 81 -1.43 -11.18 -23.89
C ARG A 81 -2.17 -10.83 -25.18
N PRO A 82 -3.48 -11.10 -25.27
CA PRO A 82 -4.28 -10.69 -26.43
C PRO A 82 -4.25 -9.17 -26.68
N GLN A 83 -4.24 -8.36 -25.60
CA GLN A 83 -4.19 -6.90 -25.76
C GLN A 83 -2.86 -6.44 -26.36
N PHE A 84 -1.76 -7.11 -26.01
CA PHE A 84 -0.43 -6.84 -26.55
C PHE A 84 -0.39 -7.06 -28.07
N LEU A 85 -0.88 -8.22 -28.50
CA LEU A 85 -0.93 -8.63 -29.90
C LEU A 85 -1.78 -7.70 -30.78
N SER A 86 -2.86 -7.15 -30.21
CA SER A 86 -3.77 -6.25 -30.92
C SER A 86 -3.24 -4.82 -31.10
N HIS A 87 -2.15 -4.47 -30.42
CA HIS A 87 -1.70 -3.08 -30.36
C HIS A 87 -0.96 -2.68 -31.67
N PRO A 88 -1.25 -1.51 -32.29
CA PRO A 88 -0.66 -1.11 -33.56
C PRO A 88 0.87 -0.96 -33.58
N SER A 89 1.49 -0.81 -32.40
CA SER A 89 2.96 -0.71 -32.27
C SER A 89 3.68 -2.06 -32.23
N VAL A 90 2.94 -3.17 -32.30
CA VAL A 90 3.47 -4.53 -32.25
C VAL A 90 3.38 -5.13 -33.65
N LEU A 91 4.52 -5.55 -34.19
CA LEU A 91 4.64 -6.13 -35.52
C LEU A 91 4.82 -7.64 -35.41
N GLN A 92 4.19 -8.40 -36.31
CA GLN A 92 4.44 -9.84 -36.44
C GLN A 92 5.61 -10.04 -37.40
N ILE A 93 6.74 -10.51 -36.88
CA ILE A 93 7.98 -10.71 -37.65
C ILE A 93 8.44 -12.16 -37.47
N ALA A 94 8.93 -12.79 -38.54
CA ALA A 94 9.48 -14.13 -38.48
C ALA A 94 10.82 -14.12 -37.70
N SER A 95 10.93 -15.00 -36.70
CA SER A 95 12.13 -15.17 -35.91
C SER A 95 13.31 -15.61 -36.80
N PRO A 96 14.49 -14.99 -36.69
CA PRO A 96 15.66 -15.37 -37.49
C PRO A 96 16.22 -16.75 -37.13
N VAL A 97 15.87 -17.29 -35.96
CA VAL A 97 16.36 -18.59 -35.48
C VAL A 97 15.33 -19.71 -35.74
N THR A 98 14.04 -19.47 -35.46
CA THR A 98 13.00 -20.50 -35.54
C THR A 98 12.11 -20.40 -36.77
N GLY A 99 12.13 -19.28 -37.50
CA GLY A 99 11.24 -19.03 -38.64
C GLY A 99 9.77 -18.83 -38.28
N LEU A 100 9.39 -18.96 -37.01
CA LEU A 100 8.03 -18.77 -36.52
C LEU A 100 7.70 -17.28 -36.42
N GLN A 101 6.44 -16.90 -36.69
CA GLN A 101 5.95 -15.53 -36.48
C GLN A 101 5.94 -15.23 -34.97
N GLN A 102 6.57 -14.13 -34.58
CA GLN A 102 6.67 -13.65 -33.21
C GLN A 102 6.26 -12.18 -33.15
N ALA A 103 5.60 -11.79 -32.05
CA ALA A 103 5.27 -10.40 -31.81
C ALA A 103 6.52 -9.63 -31.40
N TRP A 104 6.82 -8.56 -32.12
CA TRP A 104 7.98 -7.72 -31.90
C TRP A 104 7.56 -6.28 -31.63
N GLN A 105 8.03 -5.74 -30.51
CA GLN A 105 7.86 -4.34 -30.14
C GLN A 105 9.23 -3.65 -30.17
N ASP A 106 9.29 -2.44 -30.73
CA ASP A 106 10.53 -1.65 -30.75
C ASP A 106 11.00 -1.35 -29.31
N PRO A 107 12.20 -1.83 -28.90
CA PRO A 107 12.73 -1.60 -27.56
C PRO A 107 12.87 -0.11 -27.23
N LYS A 108 13.21 0.74 -28.21
CA LYS A 108 13.40 2.18 -27.95
C LYS A 108 12.09 2.86 -27.60
N LEU A 109 11.03 2.51 -28.33
CA LEU A 109 9.68 2.99 -28.04
C LEU A 109 9.21 2.52 -26.67
N TYR A 110 9.42 1.24 -26.35
CA TYR A 110 9.06 0.68 -25.04
C TYR A 110 9.80 1.38 -23.89
N LEU A 111 11.12 1.55 -23.98
CA LEU A 111 11.91 2.26 -22.97
C LEU A 111 11.48 3.73 -22.82
N THR A 112 11.14 4.40 -23.92
CA THR A 112 10.65 5.79 -23.89
C THR A 112 9.32 5.88 -23.16
N LYS A 113 8.38 4.97 -23.47
CA LYS A 113 7.09 4.88 -22.77
C LYS A 113 7.29 4.61 -21.28
N MET A 114 8.17 3.67 -20.93
CA MET A 114 8.48 3.34 -19.54
C MET A 114 9.09 4.54 -18.80
N GLY A 115 10.02 5.27 -19.43
CA GLY A 115 10.61 6.49 -18.86
C GLY A 115 9.59 7.61 -18.63
N VAL A 116 8.69 7.84 -19.59
CA VAL A 116 7.60 8.82 -19.45
C VAL A 116 6.67 8.43 -18.30
N SER A 117 6.29 7.15 -18.22
CA SER A 117 5.45 6.66 -17.13
C SER A 117 6.10 6.83 -15.77
N VAL A 118 7.36 6.40 -15.60
CA VAL A 118 8.11 6.59 -14.35
C VAL A 118 8.19 8.07 -13.98
N THR A 119 8.40 8.97 -14.95
CA THR A 119 8.44 10.41 -14.71
C THR A 119 7.09 10.95 -14.24
N LEU A 120 5.98 10.50 -14.84
CA LEU A 120 4.63 10.88 -14.42
C LEU A 120 4.28 10.37 -13.02
N ILE A 121 4.67 9.14 -12.69
CA ILE A 121 4.49 8.57 -11.35
C ILE A 121 5.30 9.35 -10.31
N LEU A 122 6.57 9.66 -10.58
CA LEU A 122 7.39 10.50 -9.71
C LEU A 122 6.80 11.91 -9.54
N GLY A 123 6.27 12.50 -10.62
CA GLY A 123 5.55 13.77 -10.56
C GLY A 123 4.33 13.73 -9.64
N MET A 124 3.50 12.68 -9.76
CA MET A 124 2.33 12.49 -8.88
C MET A 124 2.72 12.27 -7.41
N ILE A 125 3.78 11.52 -7.16
CA ILE A 125 4.36 11.39 -5.82
C ILE A 125 4.78 12.76 -5.28
N GLY A 126 5.44 13.59 -6.09
CA GLY A 126 5.78 14.96 -5.72
C GLY A 126 4.55 15.80 -5.36
N VAL A 127 3.47 15.70 -6.14
CA VAL A 127 2.19 16.38 -5.85
C VAL A 127 1.63 15.93 -4.50
N VAL A 128 1.65 14.62 -4.18
CA VAL A 128 1.20 14.10 -2.88
C VAL A 128 2.01 14.72 -1.75
N LEU A 129 3.34 14.77 -1.87
CA LEU A 129 4.20 15.36 -0.84
C LEU A 129 3.86 16.84 -0.63
N VAL A 130 3.67 17.60 -1.71
CA VAL A 130 3.25 19.02 -1.64
C VAL A 130 1.89 19.17 -0.96
N CYS A 131 0.91 18.32 -1.28
CA CYS A 131 -0.40 18.32 -0.62
C CYS A 131 -0.29 18.00 0.88
N VAL A 132 0.55 17.04 1.26
CA VAL A 132 0.78 16.72 2.68
C VAL A 132 1.43 17.91 3.40
N PHE A 133 2.43 18.55 2.78
CA PHE A 133 3.03 19.77 3.34
C PHE A 133 2.04 20.92 3.45
N SER A 134 1.18 21.12 2.46
CA SER A 134 0.18 22.20 2.49
C SER A 134 -0.86 22.00 3.59
N ILE A 135 -1.19 20.75 3.96
CA ILE A 135 -2.09 20.45 5.09
C ILE A 135 -1.48 20.89 6.42
N PHE A 136 -0.17 20.75 6.61
CA PHE A 136 0.49 21.25 7.82
C PHE A 136 0.38 22.77 7.93
N TRP A 137 0.59 23.48 6.82
CA TRP A 137 0.39 24.94 6.76
C TRP A 137 -1.06 25.33 6.98
N LEU A 138 -2.01 24.62 6.37
CA LEU A 138 -3.44 24.82 6.55
C LEU A 138 -3.85 24.66 8.02
N ARG A 139 -3.30 23.66 8.71
CA ARG A 139 -3.57 23.43 10.14
C ARG A 139 -3.13 24.63 10.99
N VAL A 140 -1.92 25.14 10.75
CA VAL A 140 -1.41 26.33 11.45
C VAL A 140 -2.29 27.54 11.15
N PHE A 141 -2.66 27.74 9.89
CA PHE A 141 -3.55 28.82 9.48
C PHE A 141 -4.92 28.73 10.17
N LEU A 142 -5.52 27.54 10.25
CA LEU A 142 -6.82 27.34 10.88
C LEU A 142 -6.77 27.59 12.40
N VAL A 143 -5.69 27.20 13.08
CA VAL A 143 -5.49 27.50 14.51
C VAL A 143 -5.32 29.01 14.73
N GLN A 144 -4.60 29.69 13.84
CA GLN A 144 -4.48 31.15 13.91
C GLN A 144 -5.83 31.84 13.62
N ALA A 145 -6.63 31.34 12.68
CA ALA A 145 -7.97 31.87 12.40
C ALA A 145 -8.93 31.66 13.59
N GLU A 146 -8.82 30.52 14.29
CA GLU A 146 -9.54 30.27 15.54
C GLU A 146 -9.15 31.29 16.62
N SER A 147 -7.85 31.59 16.76
CA SER A 147 -7.38 32.61 17.72
C SER A 147 -7.86 34.04 17.40
N ARG A 148 -8.17 34.32 16.13
CA ARG A 148 -8.72 35.61 15.67
C ARG A 148 -10.24 35.70 15.79
N GLY A 149 -10.92 34.58 16.05
CA GLY A 149 -12.38 34.51 16.14
C GLY A 149 -13.10 34.27 14.82
N ASP A 150 -12.38 33.98 13.72
CA ASP A 150 -12.98 33.68 12.41
C ASP A 150 -13.57 32.26 12.35
N VAL A 151 -13.09 31.36 13.23
CA VAL A 151 -13.51 29.96 13.32
C VAL A 151 -13.93 29.66 14.76
N PRO A 152 -15.02 28.90 14.99
CA PRO A 152 -15.44 28.55 16.35
C PRO A 152 -14.35 27.76 17.11
N PRO A 153 -14.21 27.98 18.43
CA PRO A 153 -13.18 27.33 19.23
C PRO A 153 -13.35 25.81 19.22
N GLY A 154 -12.23 25.10 19.07
CA GLY A 154 -12.14 23.64 18.99
C GLY A 154 -12.41 23.04 17.60
N MET A 155 -12.83 23.83 16.61
CA MET A 155 -13.16 23.30 15.27
C MET A 155 -11.98 23.22 14.31
N ALA A 156 -10.90 23.98 14.51
CA ALA A 156 -9.77 24.04 13.57
C ALA A 156 -9.12 22.66 13.33
N GLY A 157 -8.88 21.91 14.41
CA GLY A 157 -8.28 20.57 14.34
C GLY A 157 -9.18 19.56 13.62
N GLY A 158 -10.49 19.59 13.91
CA GLY A 158 -11.48 18.74 13.25
C GLY A 158 -11.58 19.02 11.76
N LEU A 159 -11.69 20.30 11.37
CA LEU A 159 -11.78 20.72 9.97
C LEU A 159 -10.53 20.34 9.18
N ALA A 160 -9.33 20.57 9.73
CA ALA A 160 -8.07 20.15 9.11
C ALA A 160 -8.02 18.62 8.90
N GLY A 161 -8.49 17.86 9.89
CA GLY A 161 -8.57 16.40 9.82
C GLY A 161 -9.52 15.90 8.72
N VAL A 162 -10.71 16.51 8.60
CA VAL A 162 -11.67 16.14 7.54
C VAL A 162 -11.12 16.45 6.16
N ILE A 163 -10.51 17.63 5.96
CA ILE A 163 -9.90 18.01 4.68
C ILE A 163 -8.79 17.04 4.30
N ASN A 164 -7.93 16.67 5.26
CA ASN A 164 -6.87 15.68 5.05
C ASN A 164 -7.45 14.31 4.63
N ALA A 165 -8.48 13.83 5.32
CA ALA A 165 -9.13 12.57 4.99
C ALA A 165 -9.73 12.57 3.57
N ILE A 166 -10.44 13.63 3.19
CA ILE A 166 -11.00 13.77 1.83
C ILE A 166 -9.88 13.81 0.78
N GLN A 167 -8.83 14.60 1.04
CA GLN A 167 -7.68 14.72 0.14
C GLN A 167 -7.02 13.36 -0.12
N ILE A 168 -6.79 12.56 0.93
CA ILE A 168 -6.16 11.24 0.79
C ILE A 168 -7.02 10.33 -0.09
N GLN A 169 -8.34 10.30 0.12
CA GLN A 169 -9.25 9.46 -0.65
C GLN A 169 -9.29 9.85 -2.13
N VAL A 170 -9.33 11.16 -2.42
CA VAL A 170 -9.30 11.67 -3.81
C VAL A 170 -7.98 11.30 -4.50
N LEU A 171 -6.84 11.49 -3.84
CA LEU A 171 -5.54 11.14 -4.43
C LEU A 171 -5.38 9.64 -4.63
N ASN A 172 -5.83 8.80 -3.69
CA ASN A 172 -5.81 7.35 -3.86
C ASN A 172 -6.60 6.89 -5.08
N ALA A 173 -7.82 7.44 -5.27
CA ALA A 173 -8.66 7.10 -6.42
C ALA A 173 -8.06 7.59 -7.74
N ALA A 174 -7.60 8.84 -7.79
CA ALA A 174 -6.97 9.42 -8.97
C ALA A 174 -5.70 8.65 -9.37
N TYR A 175 -4.85 8.31 -8.40
CA TYR A 175 -3.62 7.55 -8.66
C TYR A 175 -3.91 6.13 -9.12
N GLY A 176 -4.87 5.43 -8.51
CA GLY A 176 -5.26 4.08 -8.93
C GLY A 176 -5.69 4.03 -10.39
N LEU A 177 -6.53 4.98 -10.82
CA LEU A 177 -6.95 5.09 -12.22
C LEU A 177 -5.77 5.40 -13.15
N LEU A 178 -4.92 6.36 -12.76
CA LEU A 178 -3.77 6.76 -13.55
C LEU A 178 -2.77 5.61 -13.71
N ALA A 179 -2.47 4.88 -12.64
CA ALA A 179 -1.52 3.77 -12.65
C ALA A 179 -1.97 2.66 -13.62
N VAL A 180 -3.25 2.27 -13.59
CA VAL A 180 -3.81 1.29 -14.53
C VAL A 180 -3.73 1.82 -15.97
N ARG A 181 -4.15 3.08 -16.19
CA ARG A 181 -4.16 3.67 -17.53
C ARG A 181 -2.76 3.81 -18.14
N LEU A 182 -1.77 4.18 -17.34
CA LEU A 182 -0.36 4.22 -17.75
C LEU A 182 0.16 2.82 -18.07
N ASN A 183 -0.18 1.82 -17.24
CA ASN A 183 0.27 0.45 -17.44
C ASN A 183 -0.31 -0.20 -18.71
N GLU A 184 -1.55 0.15 -19.06
CA GLU A 184 -2.15 -0.20 -20.35
C GLU A 184 -1.44 0.48 -21.52
N TRP A 185 -1.08 1.75 -21.38
CA TRP A 185 -0.41 2.51 -22.44
C TRP A 185 1.03 2.04 -22.73
N GLU A 186 1.74 1.55 -21.69
CA GLU A 186 3.05 0.91 -21.81
C GLU A 186 3.02 -0.37 -22.65
N ASN A 187 1.87 -1.06 -22.65
CA ASN A 187 1.60 -2.28 -23.41
C ASN A 187 2.64 -3.40 -23.18
N HIS A 188 2.53 -4.06 -22.03
CA HIS A 188 3.39 -5.18 -21.64
C HIS A 188 3.04 -6.50 -22.36
N GLN A 189 4.07 -7.30 -22.66
CA GLN A 189 3.97 -8.54 -23.45
C GLN A 189 3.20 -9.66 -22.73
N THR A 190 3.56 -9.97 -21.48
CA THR A 190 2.96 -11.06 -20.69
C THR A 190 2.21 -10.53 -19.46
N ASP A 191 1.29 -11.34 -18.92
CA ASP A 191 0.47 -10.93 -17.78
C ASP A 191 1.32 -10.76 -16.53
N THR A 192 2.32 -11.62 -16.32
CA THR A 192 3.31 -11.46 -15.23
C THR A 192 3.98 -10.08 -15.27
N ILE A 193 4.51 -9.67 -16.42
CA ILE A 193 5.18 -8.36 -16.54
C ILE A 193 4.19 -7.21 -16.35
N TYR A 194 2.97 -7.33 -16.90
CA TYR A 194 1.94 -6.31 -16.72
C TYR A 194 1.62 -6.10 -15.23
N GLU A 195 1.36 -7.19 -14.50
CA GLU A 195 1.01 -7.14 -13.08
C GLU A 195 2.20 -6.67 -12.23
N ASP A 196 3.42 -7.16 -12.47
CA ASP A 196 4.62 -6.73 -11.72
C ASP A 196 4.88 -5.23 -11.86
N ARG A 197 4.72 -4.70 -13.07
CA ARG A 197 4.89 -3.27 -13.34
C ARG A 197 3.76 -2.44 -12.74
N LEU A 198 2.53 -2.96 -12.71
CA LEU A 198 1.41 -2.30 -12.04
C LEU A 198 1.60 -2.29 -10.52
N ILE A 199 1.96 -3.43 -9.94
CA ILE A 199 2.23 -3.59 -8.50
C ILE A 199 3.34 -2.63 -8.08
N ALA A 200 4.44 -2.54 -8.83
CA ALA A 200 5.53 -1.61 -8.52
C ALA A 200 5.06 -0.14 -8.50
N LYS A 201 4.24 0.28 -9.48
CA LYS A 201 3.66 1.63 -9.51
C LYS A 201 2.76 1.87 -8.29
N ILE A 202 1.82 0.96 -8.02
CA ILE A 202 0.90 1.08 -6.89
C ILE A 202 1.64 1.09 -5.56
N PHE A 203 2.64 0.21 -5.41
CA PHE A 203 3.43 0.06 -4.21
C PHE A 203 4.12 1.36 -3.80
N TRP A 204 4.82 2.04 -4.72
CA TRP A 204 5.56 3.25 -4.36
C TRP A 204 4.67 4.38 -3.85
N PHE A 205 3.51 4.57 -4.48
CA PHE A 205 2.53 5.54 -4.01
C PHE A 205 1.95 5.17 -2.65
N GLN A 206 1.56 3.91 -2.47
CA GLN A 206 1.06 3.43 -1.18
C GLN A 206 2.11 3.52 -0.07
N PHE A 207 3.37 3.25 -0.40
CA PHE A 207 4.51 3.35 0.52
C PHE A 207 4.65 4.78 1.04
N ILE A 208 4.69 5.76 0.14
CA ILE A 208 4.80 7.18 0.51
C ILE A 208 3.58 7.62 1.30
N ASN A 209 2.38 7.34 0.81
CA ASN A 209 1.16 7.75 1.51
C ASN A 209 1.07 7.15 2.94
N SER A 210 1.49 5.89 3.11
CA SER A 210 1.37 5.19 4.40
C SER A 210 2.48 5.52 5.40
N TYR A 211 3.71 5.78 4.91
CA TYR A 211 4.89 5.86 5.78
C TYR A 211 5.52 7.25 5.81
N PHE A 212 5.20 8.17 4.88
CA PHE A 212 5.79 9.52 4.86
C PHE A 212 5.51 10.31 6.14
N SER A 213 4.31 10.15 6.72
CA SER A 213 3.96 10.80 7.98
C SER A 213 4.83 10.33 9.16
N LEU A 214 5.23 9.06 9.19
CA LEU A 214 6.16 8.52 10.18
C LEU A 214 7.57 9.07 9.96
N PHE A 215 8.04 9.14 8.70
CA PHE A 215 9.31 9.78 8.37
C PHE A 215 9.33 11.25 8.79
N TYR A 216 8.22 11.96 8.58
CA TYR A 216 8.07 13.34 9.01
C TYR A 216 8.20 13.47 10.54
N ILE A 217 7.48 12.67 11.33
CA ILE A 217 7.56 12.72 12.80
C ILE A 217 8.95 12.34 13.31
N ALA A 218 9.56 11.30 12.73
CA ALA A 218 10.84 10.79 13.18
C ALA A 218 12.02 11.72 12.85
N PHE A 219 12.03 12.34 11.67
CA PHE A 219 13.23 13.02 11.13
C PHE A 219 13.07 14.51 10.86
N ILE A 220 11.84 15.02 10.69
CA ILE A 220 11.62 16.40 10.21
C ILE A 220 11.00 17.27 11.30
N LYS A 221 9.98 16.76 12.00
CA LYS A 221 9.11 17.53 12.91
C LYS A 221 9.89 18.37 13.92
N ASN A 222 10.87 17.78 14.61
CA ASN A 222 11.65 18.46 15.65
C ASN A 222 12.61 19.55 15.11
N HIS A 223 12.90 19.55 13.81
CA HIS A 223 13.89 20.44 13.19
C HIS A 223 13.27 21.62 12.45
N ILE A 224 11.93 21.66 12.31
CA ILE A 224 11.24 22.69 11.54
C ILE A 224 10.47 23.65 12.46
N THR A 225 10.50 24.93 12.11
CA THR A 225 9.65 25.97 12.69
C THR A 225 8.61 26.35 11.64
N LEU A 226 7.32 26.29 11.99
CA LEU A 226 6.23 26.65 11.09
C LEU A 226 5.56 27.94 11.60
N ALA A 227 5.49 28.95 10.74
CA ALA A 227 4.89 30.25 11.04
C ALA A 227 5.38 30.91 12.34
N GLY A 228 6.66 30.72 12.69
CA GLY A 228 7.27 31.28 13.89
C GLY A 228 7.13 30.42 15.15
N GLU A 229 6.31 29.36 15.11
CA GLU A 229 6.13 28.43 16.23
C GLU A 229 6.99 27.17 16.01
N PRO A 230 7.85 26.78 16.98
CA PRO A 230 8.58 25.53 16.89
C PRO A 230 7.62 24.34 16.98
N GLN A 231 7.65 23.46 15.98
CA GLN A 231 6.90 22.19 15.98
C GLN A 231 7.60 21.18 16.90
N SER A 232 7.77 21.53 18.16
CA SER A 232 8.37 20.65 19.16
C SER A 232 7.42 19.52 19.54
N CYS A 233 7.96 18.31 19.69
CA CYS A 233 7.24 17.20 20.31
C CYS A 233 7.15 17.42 21.82
N GLN A 234 6.21 16.75 22.47
CA GLN A 234 6.10 16.82 23.93
C GLN A 234 7.46 16.43 24.58
N PRO A 235 7.98 17.25 25.51
CA PRO A 235 9.24 16.94 26.17
C PRO A 235 9.10 15.66 27.02
N ASP A 236 10.14 14.84 27.02
CA ASP A 236 10.26 13.68 27.91
C ASP A 236 10.47 14.13 29.38
N ALA A 237 10.46 13.19 30.33
CA ALA A 237 10.70 13.42 31.76
C ALA A 237 12.01 14.18 32.05
N ALA A 238 12.99 14.13 31.13
CA ALA A 238 14.25 14.87 31.19
C ALA A 238 14.20 16.29 30.59
N GLY A 239 13.05 16.75 30.10
CA GLY A 239 12.87 18.07 29.49
C GLY A 239 13.40 18.20 28.05
N VAL A 240 13.87 17.10 27.46
CA VAL A 240 14.34 17.04 26.06
C VAL A 240 13.16 16.69 25.15
N PRO A 241 12.94 17.38 24.01
CA PRO A 241 11.85 17.06 23.08
C PRO A 241 12.02 15.65 22.50
N ASP A 242 11.04 14.77 22.73
CA ASP A 242 11.03 13.39 22.22
C ASP A 242 9.75 13.11 21.41
N CYS A 243 9.94 12.65 20.17
CA CYS A 243 8.85 12.32 19.25
C CYS A 243 8.49 10.83 19.25
N VAL A 244 9.21 9.97 19.99
CA VAL A 244 9.00 8.51 20.00
C VAL A 244 7.59 8.15 20.49
N GLY A 245 7.04 8.92 21.44
CA GLY A 245 5.66 8.74 21.90
C GLY A 245 4.63 8.89 20.77
N GLU A 246 4.68 9.99 20.03
CA GLU A 246 3.78 10.22 18.90
C GLU A 246 4.00 9.22 17.77
N LEU A 247 5.27 8.88 17.48
CA LEU A 247 5.64 7.91 16.45
C LEU A 247 5.04 6.52 16.76
N SER A 248 5.20 6.05 18.01
CA SER A 248 4.67 4.76 18.45
C SER A 248 3.13 4.73 18.41
N ALA A 249 2.47 5.81 18.82
CA ALA A 249 1.01 5.93 18.75
C ALA A 249 0.52 5.87 17.29
N GLN A 250 1.20 6.57 16.38
CA GLN A 250 0.84 6.54 14.97
C GLN A 250 1.06 5.16 14.33
N LEU A 251 2.19 4.51 14.62
CA LEU A 251 2.42 3.11 14.19
C LEU A 251 1.31 2.19 14.69
N GLY A 252 0.95 2.30 15.98
CA GLY A 252 -0.15 1.54 16.57
C GLY A 252 -1.48 1.74 15.85
N ILE A 253 -1.84 3.00 15.56
CA ILE A 253 -3.05 3.33 14.80
C ILE A 253 -3.02 2.69 13.41
N ILE A 254 -1.90 2.78 12.69
CA ILE A 254 -1.75 2.18 11.35
C ILE A 254 -1.94 0.66 11.41
N PHE A 255 -1.30 -0.03 12.37
CA PHE A 255 -1.43 -1.48 12.53
C PHE A 255 -2.86 -1.90 12.87
N ILE A 256 -3.48 -1.27 13.86
CA ILE A 256 -4.86 -1.59 14.29
C ILE A 256 -5.84 -1.32 13.14
N THR A 257 -5.73 -0.16 12.50
CA THR A 257 -6.62 0.20 11.38
C THR A 257 -6.50 -0.81 10.25
N ARG A 258 -5.27 -1.18 9.86
CA ARG A 258 -5.06 -2.18 8.80
C ARG A 258 -5.58 -3.55 9.18
N LEU A 259 -5.39 -3.99 10.43
CA LEU A 259 -5.91 -5.27 10.92
C LEU A 259 -7.44 -5.30 10.87
N VAL A 260 -8.11 -4.25 11.36
CA VAL A 260 -9.57 -4.16 11.39
C VAL A 260 -10.14 -4.03 9.98
N VAL A 261 -9.67 -3.05 9.20
CA VAL A 261 -10.18 -2.79 7.85
C VAL A 261 -9.91 -3.99 6.94
N GLY A 262 -8.70 -4.58 6.99
CA GLY A 262 -8.35 -5.76 6.20
C GLY A 262 -9.33 -6.91 6.44
N ASN A 263 -9.47 -7.35 7.69
CA ASN A 263 -10.37 -8.45 8.05
C ASN A 263 -11.84 -8.15 7.70
N VAL A 264 -12.30 -6.91 7.89
CA VAL A 264 -13.67 -6.51 7.52
C VAL A 264 -13.88 -6.56 6.01
N THR A 265 -12.94 -6.02 5.22
CA THR A 265 -13.05 -6.02 3.76
C THR A 265 -12.93 -7.41 3.15
N GLU A 266 -12.13 -8.30 3.74
CA GLU A 266 -11.88 -9.64 3.21
C GLU A 266 -12.94 -10.66 3.61
N VAL A 267 -13.53 -10.55 4.81
CA VAL A 267 -14.53 -11.53 5.31
C VAL A 267 -15.94 -10.95 5.30
N VAL A 268 -16.13 -9.79 5.92
CA VAL A 268 -17.47 -9.24 6.20
C VAL A 268 -18.13 -8.72 4.92
N VAL A 269 -17.41 -7.92 4.12
CA VAL A 269 -17.94 -7.35 2.87
C VAL A 269 -18.41 -8.43 1.88
N PRO A 270 -17.61 -9.45 1.52
CA PRO A 270 -18.08 -10.48 0.58
C PRO A 270 -19.21 -11.33 1.16
N TYR A 271 -19.20 -11.62 2.47
CA TYR A 271 -20.32 -12.32 3.12
C TYR A 271 -21.63 -11.54 3.02
N LEU A 272 -21.61 -10.24 3.34
CA LEU A 272 -22.77 -9.36 3.22
C LEU A 272 -23.23 -9.22 1.77
N LYS A 273 -22.29 -9.08 0.82
CA LYS A 273 -22.59 -8.99 -0.62
C LYS A 273 -23.26 -10.26 -1.13
N ARG A 274 -22.75 -11.44 -0.73
CA ARG A 274 -23.37 -12.73 -1.05
C ARG A 274 -24.79 -12.82 -0.51
N ARG A 275 -24.99 -12.51 0.78
CA ARG A 275 -26.31 -12.57 1.43
C ARG A 275 -27.31 -11.58 0.82
N ALA A 276 -26.86 -10.40 0.41
CA ALA A 276 -27.69 -9.42 -0.29
C ALA A 276 -28.10 -9.91 -1.69
N ASN A 277 -27.18 -10.54 -2.42
CA ASN A 277 -27.48 -11.14 -3.72
C ASN A 277 -28.48 -12.30 -3.60
N GLU A 278 -28.31 -13.19 -2.63
CA GLU A 278 -29.24 -14.31 -2.36
C GLU A 278 -30.67 -13.79 -2.08
N LYS A 279 -30.81 -12.74 -1.26
CA LYS A 279 -32.12 -12.10 -1.01
C LYS A 279 -32.71 -11.47 -2.27
N ARG A 280 -31.88 -10.81 -3.09
CA ARG A 280 -32.32 -10.18 -4.34
C ARG A 280 -32.80 -11.21 -5.36
N GLU A 281 -32.14 -12.36 -5.44
CA GLU A 281 -32.54 -13.48 -6.31
C GLU A 281 -33.84 -14.14 -5.83
N ALA A 282 -34.02 -14.35 -4.52
CA ALA A 282 -35.28 -14.87 -3.97
C ALA A 282 -36.48 -13.95 -4.26
N LEU A 283 -36.30 -12.63 -4.13
CA LEU A 283 -37.33 -11.63 -4.49
C LEU A 283 -37.69 -11.66 -5.98
N LYS A 284 -36.70 -11.76 -6.87
CA LYS A 284 -36.94 -11.90 -8.32
C LYS A 284 -37.69 -13.19 -8.65
N LEU A 285 -37.37 -14.30 -7.99
CA LEU A 285 -38.05 -15.57 -8.21
C LEU A 285 -39.52 -15.49 -7.75
N HIS A 286 -39.78 -14.80 -6.63
CA HIS A 286 -41.15 -14.57 -6.15
C HIS A 286 -41.97 -13.74 -7.14
N SER A 287 -41.41 -12.65 -7.67
CA SER A 287 -42.11 -11.81 -8.66
C SER A 287 -42.40 -12.55 -9.97
N ILE A 288 -41.45 -13.36 -10.46
CA ILE A 288 -41.65 -14.19 -11.67
C ILE A 288 -42.76 -15.23 -11.44
N ASN A 289 -42.79 -15.85 -10.26
CA ASN A 289 -43.82 -16.83 -9.92
C ASN A 289 -45.21 -16.18 -9.82
N GLU A 290 -45.31 -14.96 -9.29
CA GLU A 290 -46.56 -14.18 -9.26
C GLU A 290 -47.04 -13.79 -10.67
N GLU A 291 -46.13 -13.31 -11.53
CA GLU A 291 -46.46 -13.00 -12.94
C GLU A 291 -46.91 -14.25 -13.71
N ALA A 292 -46.24 -15.39 -13.50
CA ALA A 292 -46.61 -16.66 -14.11
C ALA A 292 -47.94 -17.21 -13.59
N ALA A 293 -48.28 -16.95 -12.32
CA ALA A 293 -49.58 -17.30 -11.75
C ALA A 293 -50.69 -16.41 -12.32
N ALA A 294 -50.44 -15.10 -12.46
CA ALA A 294 -51.38 -14.15 -13.05
C ALA A 294 -51.65 -14.43 -14.54
N ALA A 295 -50.64 -14.86 -15.30
CA ALA A 295 -50.81 -15.21 -16.72
C ALA A 295 -51.60 -16.51 -16.96
N LYS A 296 -51.75 -17.36 -15.93
CA LYS A 296 -52.51 -18.62 -16.00
C LYS A 296 -53.97 -18.47 -15.56
N ALA A 297 -54.33 -17.36 -14.90
CA ALA A 297 -55.68 -17.06 -14.44
C ALA A 297 -56.46 -16.26 -15.49
#